data_AF-A0A3C0ACY2-F1
#
_entry.id   AF-A0A3C0ACY2-F1
#
_cell.length_a   1.000
_cell.length_b   1.000
_cell.length_c   1.000
_cell.angle_alpha   90.00
_cell.angle_beta   90.00
_cell.angle_gamma   90.00
#
_symmetry.space_group_name_H-M   'P 1'
#
loop_
_entity.id
_entity.type
_entity.pdbx_description
1 polymer ?
#
loop_
_entity_poly.entity_id
_entity_poly.type
_entity_poly.pdbx_seq_one_letter_code
_entity_poly.pdbx_strand_id
1 'polypeptide(L)'
;MRGDYGQAYDIFQRLYQSDPTNTASLFGMGSVRLKQGKVGSAVGYFETLAGLEPDHLPSRLHLIDLYSRQMRNHEVEKHVEEALVTHPENAVLWNYKGHIQNQKKQFKKALKSFLQAVELDDTYLHSYSNLATVYQSMGMFAEAKQALEKAYELAPLPEYRLALASLLPPIPASLDEIQEVRDTFVQNIEEMHDDKVQIDASIKLTPGTFYLAYQGYNDRPIIERMAELYRVKNDLSWNPEAPTVERNGKIRIGFISSLFYNHTIGSLMKGIIRNFDREKYHVITISPTKYMDAVATEIRSDSDEYVFLGIELRQASQVLQSLEL
;
A
#
# COMPACT_ATOMS: atom_id res chain seq x y z
N MET A 1 23.17 -15.58 -2.12
CA MET A 1 24.45 -14.93 -1.76
C MET A 1 24.15 -13.66 -0.98
N ARG A 2 24.34 -13.65 0.34
CA ARG A 2 24.37 -12.39 1.11
C ARG A 2 25.68 -11.71 0.70
N GLY A 3 25.61 -10.79 -0.26
CA GLY A 3 26.76 -9.99 -0.67
C GLY A 3 27.35 -9.30 0.55
N ASP A 4 28.66 -9.06 0.55
CA ASP A 4 29.37 -8.49 1.69
C ASP A 4 29.04 -6.99 1.89
N TYR A 5 27.81 -6.74 2.31
CA TYR A 5 27.28 -5.41 2.59
C TYR A 5 27.96 -4.76 3.79
N GLY A 6 28.63 -5.54 4.65
CA GLY A 6 29.43 -5.03 5.75
C GLY A 6 30.68 -4.35 5.22
N GLN A 7 31.50 -5.10 4.48
CA GLN A 7 32.73 -4.56 3.88
C GLN A 7 32.46 -3.41 2.92
N ALA A 8 31.39 -3.50 2.10
CA ALA A 8 31.01 -2.40 1.20
C ALA A 8 30.68 -1.12 1.98
N TYR A 9 29.92 -1.23 3.07
CA TYR A 9 29.62 -0.09 3.92
C TYR A 9 30.90 0.51 4.54
N ASP A 10 31.80 -0.32 5.05
CA ASP A 10 33.04 0.12 5.68
C ASP A 10 34.00 0.83 4.69
N ILE A 11 33.97 0.43 3.41
CA ILE A 11 34.71 1.11 2.34
C ILE A 11 34.12 2.51 2.12
N PHE A 12 32.81 2.62 1.90
CA PHE A 12 32.17 3.93 1.69
C PHE A 12 32.29 4.84 2.92
N GLN A 13 32.24 4.27 4.13
CA GLN A 13 32.42 5.03 5.35
C GLN A 13 33.83 5.62 5.46
N ARG A 14 34.88 4.85 5.12
CA ARG A 14 36.26 5.36 5.10
C ARG A 14 36.45 6.45 4.05
N LEU A 15 35.87 6.28 2.87
CA LEU A 15 35.90 7.31 1.82
C LEU A 15 35.21 8.61 2.29
N TYR A 16 34.04 8.49 2.91
CA TYR A 16 33.34 9.63 3.48
C TYR A 16 34.11 10.30 4.64
N GLN A 17 34.82 9.54 5.47
CA GLN A 17 35.68 10.09 6.53
C GLN A 17 36.86 10.89 5.95
N SER A 18 37.41 10.45 4.83
CA SER A 18 38.47 11.19 4.15
C SER A 18 37.97 12.44 3.40
N ASP A 19 36.73 12.40 2.92
CA ASP A 19 36.07 13.51 2.24
C ASP A 19 34.55 13.48 2.51
N PRO A 20 34.05 14.28 3.46
CA PRO A 20 32.63 14.34 3.79
C PRO A 20 31.74 14.94 2.69
N THR A 21 32.32 15.48 1.61
CA THR A 21 31.58 15.98 0.45
C THR A 21 31.46 14.94 -0.67
N ASN A 22 32.07 13.77 -0.50
CA ASN A 22 32.03 12.68 -1.47
C ASN A 22 30.62 12.07 -1.55
N THR A 23 29.82 12.56 -2.50
CA THR A 23 28.43 12.15 -2.74
C THR A 23 28.30 10.69 -3.18
N ALA A 24 29.29 10.15 -3.90
CA ALA A 24 29.32 8.73 -4.25
C ALA A 24 29.36 7.83 -3.00
N SER A 25 30.07 8.24 -1.94
CA SER A 25 30.12 7.51 -0.67
C SER A 25 28.79 7.57 0.07
N LEU A 26 28.13 8.72 0.08
CA LEU A 26 26.78 8.86 0.64
C LEU A 26 25.76 7.97 -0.11
N PHE A 27 25.80 7.97 -1.44
CA PHE A 27 24.92 7.12 -2.25
C PHE A 27 25.18 5.64 -1.99
N GLY A 28 26.45 5.24 -1.94
CA GLY A 28 26.88 3.88 -1.63
C GLY A 28 26.42 3.43 -0.24
N MET A 29 26.63 4.24 0.80
CA MET A 29 26.15 3.95 2.16
C MET A 29 24.63 3.83 2.21
N GLY A 30 23.89 4.76 1.59
CA GLY A 30 22.42 4.72 1.52
C GLY A 30 21.91 3.44 0.85
N SER A 31 22.47 3.10 -0.31
CA SER A 31 22.13 1.89 -1.07
C SER A 31 22.40 0.61 -0.29
N VAL A 32 23.56 0.53 0.38
CA VAL A 32 23.92 -0.62 1.22
C VAL A 32 22.99 -0.74 2.42
N ARG A 33 22.66 0.37 3.09
CA ARG A 33 21.70 0.38 4.20
C ARG A 33 20.31 -0.07 3.77
N LEU A 34 19.84 0.30 2.57
CA LEU A 34 18.59 -0.23 2.00
C LEU A 34 18.64 -1.74 1.82
N LYS A 35 19.72 -2.28 1.25
CA LYS A 35 19.88 -3.73 1.08
C LYS A 35 19.95 -4.48 2.41
N GLN A 36 20.39 -3.81 3.48
CA GLN A 36 20.37 -4.32 4.85
C GLN A 36 19.02 -4.14 5.57
N GLY A 37 18.00 -3.55 4.93
CA GLY A 37 16.71 -3.25 5.56
C GLY A 37 16.74 -2.07 6.55
N LYS A 38 17.85 -1.34 6.63
CA LYS A 38 18.04 -0.19 7.54
C LYS A 38 17.51 1.09 6.89
N VAL A 39 16.19 1.14 6.70
CA VAL A 39 15.50 2.21 5.95
C VAL A 39 15.78 3.61 6.53
N GLY A 40 15.68 3.79 7.84
CA GLY A 40 15.92 5.11 8.46
C GLY A 40 17.33 5.65 8.21
N SER A 41 18.36 4.80 8.31
CA SER A 41 19.73 5.20 8.00
C SER A 41 19.90 5.53 6.51
N ALA A 42 19.26 4.77 5.62
CA ALA A 42 19.34 5.04 4.19
C ALA A 42 18.74 6.39 3.81
N VAL A 43 17.57 6.72 4.37
CA VAL A 43 16.93 8.03 4.18
C VAL A 43 17.89 9.15 4.56
N GLY A 44 18.51 9.09 5.75
CA GLY A 44 19.44 10.12 6.20
C GLY A 44 20.64 10.33 5.26
N TYR A 45 21.19 9.27 4.68
CA TYR A 45 22.27 9.39 3.69
C TYR A 45 21.80 10.04 2.39
N PHE A 46 20.63 9.64 1.88
CA PHE A 46 20.11 10.25 0.64
C PHE A 46 19.67 11.70 0.84
N GLU A 47 19.14 12.07 2.01
CA GLU A 47 18.83 13.47 2.35
C GLU A 47 20.09 14.32 2.41
N THR A 48 21.15 13.80 3.05
CA THR A 48 22.45 14.49 3.10
C THR A 48 22.99 14.70 1.69
N LEU A 49 22.91 13.66 0.85
CA LEU A 49 23.34 13.74 -0.54
C LEU A 49 22.50 14.74 -1.34
N ALA A 50 21.18 14.75 -1.19
CA ALA A 50 20.30 15.71 -1.87
C ALA A 50 20.57 17.17 -1.46
N GLY A 51 21.14 17.40 -0.27
CA GLY A 51 21.61 18.72 0.15
C GLY A 51 22.92 19.16 -0.50
N LEU A 52 23.80 18.21 -0.86
CA LEU A 52 25.09 18.48 -1.51
C LEU A 52 24.97 18.54 -3.04
N GLU A 53 24.19 17.62 -3.63
CA GLU A 53 23.91 17.53 -5.05
C GLU A 53 22.40 17.44 -5.30
N PRO A 54 21.71 18.60 -5.37
CA PRO A 54 20.25 18.62 -5.57
C PRO A 54 19.78 17.91 -6.84
N ASP A 55 20.60 17.89 -7.89
CA ASP A 55 20.25 17.30 -9.19
C ASP A 55 20.60 15.81 -9.33
N HIS A 56 21.13 15.18 -8.27
CA HIS A 56 21.43 13.75 -8.29
C HIS A 56 20.14 12.91 -8.28
N LEU A 57 19.60 12.64 -9.47
CA LEU A 57 18.31 11.97 -9.65
C LEU A 57 18.20 10.59 -8.97
N PRO A 58 19.21 9.68 -9.02
CA PRO A 58 19.06 8.35 -8.43
C PRO A 58 18.78 8.36 -6.92
N SER A 59 19.44 9.22 -6.16
CA SER A 59 19.19 9.34 -4.70
C SER A 59 17.82 9.96 -4.42
N ARG A 60 17.41 10.93 -5.24
CA ARG A 60 16.10 11.58 -5.12
C ARG A 60 14.97 10.60 -5.42
N LEU A 61 15.10 9.75 -6.45
CA LEU A 61 14.16 8.67 -6.73
C LEU A 61 14.08 7.66 -5.57
N HIS A 62 15.21 7.33 -4.93
CA HIS A 62 15.18 6.51 -3.71
C HIS A 62 14.44 7.21 -2.56
N LEU A 63 14.66 8.51 -2.31
CA LEU A 63 13.90 9.24 -1.29
C LEU A 63 12.40 9.23 -1.59
N ILE A 64 12.01 9.51 -2.84
CA ILE A 64 10.60 9.50 -3.27
C ILE A 64 9.97 8.13 -3.01
N ASP A 65 10.62 7.03 -3.41
CA ASP A 65 10.13 5.67 -3.16
C ASP A 65 9.99 5.38 -1.65
N LEU A 66 11.01 5.70 -0.86
CA LEU A 66 11.01 5.46 0.59
C LEU A 66 9.93 6.27 1.31
N TYR A 67 9.75 7.54 0.94
CA TYR A 67 8.68 8.37 1.47
C TYR A 67 7.29 7.92 1.02
N SER A 68 7.16 7.47 -0.23
CA SER A 68 5.92 6.90 -0.74
C SER A 68 5.51 5.66 0.05
N ARG A 69 6.44 4.75 0.35
CA ARG A 69 6.17 3.57 1.20
C ARG A 69 5.77 3.94 2.62
N GLN A 70 6.31 5.03 3.15
CA GLN A 70 5.95 5.56 4.47
C GLN A 70 4.68 6.42 4.47
N MET A 71 3.99 6.55 3.32
CA MET A 71 2.83 7.45 3.14
C MET A 71 3.10 8.92 3.50
N ARG A 72 4.36 9.35 3.39
CA ARG A 72 4.82 10.73 3.62
C ARG A 72 4.60 11.57 2.37
N ASN A 73 3.33 11.75 2.01
CA ASN A 73 2.92 12.29 0.71
C ASN A 73 3.40 13.73 0.45
N HIS A 74 3.59 14.54 1.51
CA HIS A 74 4.08 15.90 1.36
C HIS A 74 5.55 15.94 0.90
N GLU A 75 6.37 15.07 1.47
CA GLU A 75 7.78 14.91 1.11
C GLU A 75 7.94 14.32 -0.29
N VAL A 76 7.09 13.34 -0.66
CA VAL A 76 7.04 12.82 -2.04
C VAL A 76 6.73 13.95 -3.02
N GLU A 77 5.71 14.77 -2.76
CA GLU A 77 5.33 15.89 -3.62
C GLU A 77 6.46 16.89 -3.81
N LYS A 78 7.07 17.34 -2.71
CA LYS A 78 8.22 18.24 -2.76
C LYS A 78 9.35 17.70 -3.63
N HIS A 79 9.77 16.46 -3.39
CA HIS A 79 10.89 15.89 -4.15
C HIS A 79 10.56 15.66 -5.61
N VAL A 80 9.32 15.27 -5.95
CA VAL A 80 8.86 15.10 -7.33
C VAL A 80 8.82 16.43 -8.07
N GLU A 81 8.28 17.48 -7.44
CA GLU A 81 8.22 18.82 -8.04
C GLU A 81 9.61 19.37 -8.31
N GLU A 82 10.52 19.30 -7.34
CA GLU A 82 11.91 19.73 -7.51
C GLU A 82 12.63 18.93 -8.62
N ALA A 83 12.45 17.60 -8.64
CA ALA A 83 13.10 16.73 -9.64
C ALA A 83 12.63 17.00 -11.07
N LEU A 84 11.34 17.29 -11.26
CA LEU A 84 10.77 17.53 -12.58
C LEU A 84 11.22 18.85 -13.21
N VAL A 85 11.75 19.79 -12.42
CA VAL A 85 12.35 21.02 -12.97
C VAL A 85 13.58 20.69 -13.80
N THR A 86 14.43 19.78 -13.31
CA THR A 86 15.70 19.44 -13.97
C THR A 86 15.65 18.15 -14.78
N HIS A 87 14.67 17.27 -14.51
CA HIS A 87 14.47 15.99 -15.21
C HIS A 87 13.04 15.83 -15.77
N PRO A 88 12.57 16.74 -16.66
CA PRO A 88 11.19 16.74 -17.15
C PRO A 88 10.85 15.54 -18.03
N GLU A 89 11.83 14.78 -18.53
CA GLU A 89 11.63 13.61 -19.39
C GLU A 89 11.67 12.28 -18.61
N ASN A 90 11.71 12.32 -17.27
CA ASN A 90 11.76 11.10 -16.47
C ASN A 90 10.35 10.53 -16.20
N ALA A 91 10.04 9.38 -16.79
CA ALA A 91 8.75 8.68 -16.64
C ALA A 91 8.40 8.36 -15.17
N VAL A 92 9.39 7.97 -14.36
CA VAL A 92 9.18 7.61 -12.95
C VAL A 92 8.65 8.80 -12.15
N LEU A 93 9.19 10.00 -12.36
CA LEU A 93 8.74 11.22 -11.71
C LEU A 93 7.30 11.60 -12.12
N TRP A 94 6.96 11.49 -13.40
CA TRP A 94 5.59 11.72 -13.87
C TRP A 94 4.60 10.72 -13.29
N ASN A 95 5.00 9.45 -13.15
CA ASN A 95 4.19 8.45 -12.46
C ASN A 95 3.98 8.81 -10.98
N TYR A 96 5.00 9.23 -10.24
CA TYR A 96 4.81 9.68 -8.85
C TYR A 96 3.93 10.94 -8.74
N LYS A 97 4.09 11.90 -9.67
CA LYS A 97 3.21 13.08 -9.75
C LYS A 97 1.75 12.68 -9.96
N GLY A 98 1.50 11.75 -10.86
CA GLY A 98 0.18 11.17 -11.08
C GLY A 98 -0.36 10.50 -9.82
N HIS A 99 0.48 9.74 -9.11
CA HIS A 99 0.11 9.07 -7.87
C HIS A 99 -0.35 10.07 -6.78
N ILE A 100 0.42 11.13 -6.54
CA ILE A 100 0.05 12.20 -5.59
C ILE A 100 -1.26 12.87 -6.00
N GLN A 101 -1.42 13.21 -7.28
CA GLN A 101 -2.65 13.81 -7.79
C GLN A 101 -3.86 12.87 -7.62
N ASN A 102 -3.67 11.57 -7.82
CA ASN A 102 -4.71 10.56 -7.62
C ASN A 102 -5.13 10.48 -6.14
N GLN A 103 -4.17 10.46 -5.22
CA GLN A 103 -4.45 10.50 -3.77
C GLN A 103 -5.23 11.77 -3.36
N LYS A 104 -4.94 12.90 -4.01
CA LYS A 104 -5.69 14.17 -3.85
C LYS A 104 -7.04 14.18 -4.60
N LYS A 105 -7.46 13.06 -5.18
CA LYS A 105 -8.68 12.91 -6.01
C LYS A 105 -8.73 13.83 -7.24
N GLN A 106 -7.57 14.28 -7.71
CA GLN A 106 -7.43 15.11 -8.91
C GLN A 106 -7.31 14.23 -10.16
N PHE A 107 -8.29 13.34 -10.37
CA PHE A 107 -8.20 12.23 -11.33
C PHE A 107 -7.82 12.65 -12.75
N LYS A 108 -8.39 13.75 -13.26
CA LYS A 108 -8.04 14.27 -14.60
C LYS A 108 -6.58 14.71 -14.72
N LYS A 109 -6.00 15.29 -13.66
CA LYS A 109 -4.57 15.66 -13.65
C LYS A 109 -3.70 14.41 -13.52
N ALA A 110 -4.09 13.49 -12.63
CA ALA A 110 -3.40 12.23 -12.44
C ALA A 110 -3.31 11.44 -13.75
N LEU A 111 -4.43 11.32 -14.47
CA LEU A 111 -4.50 10.69 -15.78
C LEU A 111 -3.50 11.31 -16.78
N LYS A 112 -3.45 12.65 -16.89
CA LYS A 112 -2.47 13.33 -17.75
C LYS A 112 -1.03 13.00 -17.36
N SER A 113 -0.71 13.00 -16.07
CA SER A 113 0.64 12.69 -15.58
C SER A 113 1.02 11.23 -15.85
N PHE A 114 0.10 10.28 -15.68
CA PHE A 114 0.37 8.88 -16.01
C PHE A 114 0.48 8.63 -17.52
N LEU A 115 -0.32 9.31 -18.34
CA LEU A 115 -0.20 9.26 -19.80
C LEU A 115 1.15 9.81 -20.27
N GLN A 116 1.62 10.91 -19.67
CA GLN A 116 2.97 11.42 -19.91
C GLN A 116 4.05 10.40 -19.52
N ALA A 117 3.85 9.67 -18.41
CA ALA A 117 4.80 8.66 -17.96
C ALA A 117 4.90 7.49 -18.96
N VAL A 118 3.79 6.99 -19.51
CA VAL A 118 3.81 5.92 -20.53
C VAL A 118 4.29 6.41 -21.89
N GLU A 119 4.13 7.69 -22.21
CA GLU A 119 4.70 8.27 -23.43
C GLU A 119 6.23 8.35 -23.37
N LEU A 120 6.77 8.65 -22.19
CA LEU A 120 8.22 8.73 -21.95
C LEU A 120 8.87 7.35 -21.78
N ASP A 121 8.16 6.39 -21.19
CA ASP A 121 8.60 5.00 -21.03
C ASP A 121 7.39 4.05 -21.04
N ASP A 122 7.18 3.41 -22.18
CA ASP A 122 6.09 2.44 -22.41
C ASP A 122 6.37 1.05 -21.82
N THR A 123 7.52 0.88 -21.17
CA THR A 123 7.89 -0.33 -20.43
C THR A 123 7.78 -0.15 -18.92
N TYR A 124 7.52 1.07 -18.44
CA TYR A 124 7.40 1.34 -17.01
C TYR A 124 6.08 0.82 -16.43
N LEU A 125 6.12 -0.43 -15.98
CA LEU A 125 4.99 -1.21 -15.44
C LEU A 125 4.09 -0.44 -14.46
N HIS A 126 4.69 0.35 -13.55
CA HIS A 126 3.94 1.07 -12.53
C HIS A 126 2.97 2.10 -13.13
N SER A 127 3.33 2.73 -14.24
CA SER A 127 2.46 3.69 -14.94
C SER A 127 1.15 3.05 -15.39
N TYR A 128 1.20 1.84 -15.99
CA TYR A 128 0.00 1.14 -16.44
C TYR A 128 -0.87 0.68 -15.27
N SER A 129 -0.27 0.18 -14.18
CA SER A 129 -1.04 -0.20 -12.99
C SER A 129 -1.75 1.00 -12.34
N ASN A 130 -1.13 2.18 -12.39
CA ASN A 130 -1.71 3.41 -11.89
C ASN A 130 -2.75 4.02 -12.85
N LEU A 131 -2.54 3.88 -14.17
CA LEU A 131 -3.54 4.21 -15.19
C LEU A 131 -4.83 3.42 -14.96
N ALA A 132 -4.72 2.11 -14.78
CA ALA A 132 -5.87 1.27 -14.47
C ALA A 132 -6.64 1.76 -13.23
N THR A 133 -5.90 2.13 -12.18
CA THR A 133 -6.48 2.62 -10.91
C THR A 133 -7.20 3.97 -11.09
N VAL A 134 -6.62 4.92 -11.85
CA VAL A 134 -7.27 6.22 -12.08
C VAL A 134 -8.47 6.08 -13.02
N TYR A 135 -8.38 5.22 -14.04
CA TYR A 135 -9.50 4.93 -14.93
C TYR A 135 -10.68 4.31 -14.17
N GLN A 136 -10.44 3.34 -13.28
CA GLN A 136 -11.46 2.81 -12.38
C GLN A 136 -12.08 3.90 -11.51
N SER A 137 -11.25 4.77 -10.93
CA SER A 137 -11.73 5.90 -10.10
C SER A 137 -12.59 6.90 -10.90
N MET A 138 -12.41 6.96 -12.22
CA MET A 138 -13.19 7.78 -13.15
C MET A 138 -14.38 7.04 -13.78
N GLY A 139 -14.57 5.75 -13.48
CA GLY A 139 -15.61 4.92 -14.08
C GLY A 139 -15.32 4.44 -15.51
N MET A 140 -14.07 4.55 -15.97
CA MET A 140 -13.62 4.19 -17.32
C MET A 140 -13.09 2.74 -17.32
N PHE A 141 -13.98 1.76 -17.21
CA PHE A 141 -13.60 0.35 -17.00
C PHE A 141 -12.96 -0.31 -18.23
N ALA A 142 -13.35 0.08 -19.44
CA ALA A 142 -12.73 -0.46 -20.66
C ALA A 142 -11.25 -0.06 -20.76
N GLU A 143 -10.94 1.21 -20.51
CA GLU A 143 -9.59 1.75 -20.49
C GLU A 143 -8.78 1.19 -19.31
N ALA A 144 -9.43 0.99 -18.16
CA ALA A 144 -8.80 0.32 -17.02
C ALA A 144 -8.38 -1.11 -17.37
N LYS A 145 -9.23 -1.86 -18.10
CA LYS A 145 -8.93 -3.21 -18.58
C LYS A 145 -7.72 -3.19 -19.50
N GLN A 146 -7.70 -2.32 -20.50
CA GLN A 146 -6.57 -2.19 -21.44
C GLN A 146 -5.25 -1.86 -20.72
N ALA A 147 -5.30 -0.97 -19.74
CA ALA A 147 -4.13 -0.64 -18.93
C ALA A 147 -3.64 -1.83 -18.08
N LEU A 148 -4.55 -2.62 -17.51
CA LEU A 148 -4.19 -3.86 -16.79
C LEU A 148 -3.66 -4.94 -17.72
N GLU A 149 -4.23 -5.11 -18.92
CA GLU A 149 -3.75 -6.04 -19.94
C GLU A 149 -2.32 -5.69 -20.34
N LYS A 150 -2.02 -4.39 -20.54
CA LYS A 150 -0.66 -3.94 -20.83
C LYS A 150 0.30 -4.18 -19.66
N ALA A 151 -0.14 -3.93 -18.42
CA ALA A 151 0.65 -4.25 -17.24
C ALA A 151 0.95 -5.76 -17.13
N TYR A 152 -0.03 -6.60 -17.44
CA TYR A 152 0.12 -8.06 -17.45
C TYR A 152 1.03 -8.56 -18.58
N GLU A 153 0.99 -7.93 -19.77
CA GLU A 153 1.90 -8.20 -20.88
C GLU A 153 3.35 -7.90 -20.50
N LEU A 154 3.60 -6.74 -19.88
CA LEU A 154 4.94 -6.33 -19.44
C LEU A 154 5.47 -7.21 -18.30
N ALA A 155 4.58 -7.62 -17.38
CA ALA A 155 4.92 -8.50 -16.28
C ALA A 155 3.71 -9.40 -15.94
N PRO A 156 3.74 -10.70 -16.28
CA PRO A 156 2.62 -11.61 -16.08
C PRO A 156 2.50 -12.04 -14.61
N LEU A 157 2.26 -11.07 -13.73
CA LEU A 157 2.17 -11.25 -12.30
C LEU A 157 0.75 -11.69 -11.88
N PRO A 158 0.63 -12.60 -10.89
CA PRO A 158 -0.64 -13.03 -10.33
C PRO A 158 -1.61 -11.91 -9.94
N GLU A 159 -1.07 -10.80 -9.43
CA GLU A 159 -1.84 -9.64 -8.96
C GLU A 159 -2.59 -8.95 -10.10
N TYR A 160 -2.00 -8.87 -11.29
CA TYR A 160 -2.68 -8.28 -12.45
C TYR A 160 -3.75 -9.20 -13.01
N ARG A 161 -3.53 -10.51 -12.99
CA ARG A 161 -4.56 -11.48 -13.37
C ARG A 161 -5.78 -11.38 -12.44
N LEU A 162 -5.56 -11.28 -11.14
CA LEU A 162 -6.65 -11.08 -10.19
C LEU A 162 -7.32 -9.71 -10.36
N ALA A 163 -6.56 -8.66 -10.63
CA ALA A 163 -7.11 -7.33 -10.89
C ALA A 163 -7.99 -7.30 -12.15
N LEU A 164 -7.60 -8.01 -13.21
CA LEU A 164 -8.40 -8.19 -14.42
C LEU A 164 -9.69 -8.96 -14.12
N ALA A 165 -9.59 -10.08 -13.41
CA ALA A 165 -10.76 -10.87 -13.02
C ALA A 165 -11.74 -10.06 -12.17
N SER A 166 -11.21 -9.22 -11.28
CA SER A 166 -12.01 -8.43 -10.33
C SER A 166 -12.42 -7.05 -10.87
N LEU A 167 -12.22 -6.77 -12.15
CA LEU A 167 -12.65 -5.52 -12.77
C LEU A 167 -14.14 -5.57 -13.10
N LEU A 168 -14.95 -5.49 -12.05
CA LEU A 168 -16.41 -5.63 -12.12
C LEU A 168 -17.08 -4.28 -12.51
N PRO A 169 -18.13 -4.29 -13.33
CA PRO A 169 -18.88 -3.09 -13.65
C PRO A 169 -19.59 -2.52 -12.42
N PRO A 170 -19.64 -1.18 -12.25
CA PRO A 170 -20.22 -0.54 -11.07
C PRO A 170 -21.76 -0.55 -11.11
N ILE A 171 -22.32 -0.51 -12.31
CA ILE A 171 -23.76 -0.49 -12.57
C ILE A 171 -24.00 -1.48 -13.71
N PRO A 172 -24.43 -2.71 -13.39
CA PRO A 172 -24.92 -3.66 -14.39
C PRO A 172 -26.18 -3.11 -15.08
N ALA A 173 -26.32 -3.32 -16.38
CA ALA A 173 -27.47 -2.87 -17.17
C ALA A 173 -28.72 -3.76 -16.99
N SER A 174 -28.54 -4.99 -16.51
CA SER A 174 -29.64 -5.93 -16.28
C SER A 174 -29.31 -7.00 -15.22
N LEU A 175 -30.33 -7.73 -14.77
CA LEU A 175 -30.13 -8.91 -13.91
C LEU A 175 -29.37 -10.03 -14.63
N ASP A 176 -29.56 -10.17 -15.94
CA ASP A 176 -28.85 -11.17 -16.74
C ASP A 176 -27.35 -10.84 -16.81
N GLU A 177 -27.00 -9.56 -16.97
CA GLU A 177 -25.60 -9.11 -16.94
C GLU A 177 -24.96 -9.31 -15.57
N ILE A 178 -25.72 -9.15 -14.48
CA ILE A 178 -25.21 -9.49 -13.14
C ILE A 178 -24.78 -10.95 -13.10
N GLN A 179 -25.60 -11.87 -13.63
CA GLN A 179 -25.26 -13.28 -13.64
C GLN A 179 -24.03 -13.55 -14.52
N GLU A 180 -23.96 -12.97 -15.72
CA GLU A 180 -22.81 -13.11 -16.63
C GLU A 180 -21.50 -12.62 -15.99
N VAL A 181 -21.52 -11.45 -15.36
CA VAL A 181 -20.37 -10.87 -14.65
C VAL A 181 -19.90 -11.79 -13.53
N ARG A 182 -20.84 -12.34 -12.76
CA ARG A 182 -20.53 -13.25 -11.65
C ARG A 182 -19.97 -14.57 -12.14
N ASP A 183 -20.57 -15.17 -13.15
CA ASP A 183 -20.12 -16.43 -13.74
C ASP A 183 -18.72 -16.27 -14.33
N THR A 184 -18.47 -15.15 -15.02
CA THR A 184 -17.15 -14.79 -15.54
C THR A 184 -16.12 -14.62 -14.41
N PHE A 185 -16.49 -13.92 -13.32
CA PHE A 185 -15.61 -13.78 -12.17
C PHE A 185 -15.28 -15.14 -11.53
N VAL A 186 -16.28 -15.99 -11.31
CA VAL A 186 -16.10 -17.35 -10.77
C VAL A 186 -15.18 -18.17 -11.69
N GLN A 187 -15.43 -18.18 -12.98
CA GLN A 187 -14.62 -18.89 -13.95
C GLN A 187 -13.16 -18.43 -13.91
N ASN A 188 -12.90 -17.12 -13.91
CA ASN A 188 -11.55 -16.59 -13.85
C ASN A 188 -10.81 -17.01 -12.57
N ILE A 189 -11.50 -17.07 -11.43
CA ILE A 189 -10.92 -17.55 -10.17
C ILE A 189 -10.60 -19.05 -10.24
N GLU A 190 -11.48 -19.88 -10.81
CA GLU A 190 -11.20 -21.31 -10.98
C GLU A 190 -10.05 -21.57 -11.95
N GLU A 191 -9.96 -20.85 -13.07
CA GLU A 191 -8.82 -20.93 -14.00
C GLU A 191 -7.49 -20.56 -13.31
N MET A 192 -7.51 -19.58 -12.41
CA MET A 192 -6.33 -19.24 -11.59
C MET A 192 -5.94 -20.39 -10.65
N HIS A 193 -6.89 -21.15 -10.13
CA HIS A 193 -6.62 -22.34 -9.32
C HIS A 193 -6.07 -23.49 -10.15
N ASP A 194 -6.62 -23.73 -11.34
CA ASP A 194 -6.14 -24.74 -12.29
C ASP A 194 -4.68 -24.47 -12.68
N ASP A 195 -4.35 -23.19 -12.90
CA ASP A 195 -3.00 -22.71 -13.17
C ASP A 195 -2.10 -22.63 -11.92
N LYS A 196 -2.62 -23.01 -10.75
CA LYS A 196 -1.92 -23.02 -9.45
C LYS A 196 -1.32 -21.66 -9.10
N VAL A 197 -2.03 -20.58 -9.43
CA VAL A 197 -1.62 -19.22 -9.14
C VAL A 197 -1.56 -19.01 -7.63
N GLN A 198 -0.52 -18.31 -7.16
CA GLN A 198 -0.34 -17.95 -5.76
C GLN A 198 0.09 -16.49 -5.64
N ILE A 199 -0.65 -15.71 -4.88
CA ILE A 199 -0.41 -14.27 -4.66
C ILE A 199 0.24 -14.08 -3.29
N ASP A 200 1.34 -13.33 -3.23
CA ASP A 200 2.00 -13.03 -1.97
C ASP A 200 1.34 -11.83 -1.27
N ALA A 201 0.42 -12.12 -0.36
CA ALA A 201 -0.33 -11.13 0.40
C ALA A 201 0.57 -10.27 1.32
N SER A 202 1.83 -10.66 1.54
CA SER A 202 2.77 -9.85 2.31
C SER A 202 3.30 -8.63 1.54
N ILE A 203 3.15 -8.63 0.21
CA ILE A 203 3.66 -7.59 -0.68
C ILE A 203 2.54 -6.63 -1.07
N LYS A 204 1.42 -7.17 -1.58
CA LYS A 204 0.29 -6.36 -2.04
C LYS A 204 -1.00 -7.17 -2.00
N LEU A 205 -2.02 -6.62 -1.34
CA LEU A 205 -3.39 -7.09 -1.50
C LEU A 205 -3.97 -6.48 -2.78
N THR A 206 -4.70 -7.29 -3.55
CA THR A 206 -5.44 -6.83 -4.73
C THR A 206 -6.93 -6.87 -4.41
N PRO A 207 -7.49 -5.82 -3.78
CA PRO A 207 -8.91 -5.77 -3.51
C PRO A 207 -9.67 -5.43 -4.80
N GLY A 208 -10.72 -6.19 -5.12
CA GLY A 208 -11.54 -5.93 -6.31
C GLY A 208 -13.00 -6.36 -6.22
N THR A 209 -13.45 -6.90 -5.08
CA THR A 209 -14.82 -7.43 -4.97
C THR A 209 -15.85 -6.41 -4.49
N PHE A 210 -15.50 -5.12 -4.42
CA PHE A 210 -16.38 -4.07 -3.88
C PHE A 210 -17.76 -4.05 -4.55
N TYR A 211 -17.80 -4.24 -5.87
CA TYR A 211 -19.06 -4.20 -6.63
C TYR A 211 -19.92 -5.46 -6.52
N LEU A 212 -19.39 -6.59 -6.04
CA LEU A 212 -20.20 -7.80 -5.81
C LEU A 212 -21.30 -7.54 -4.76
N ALA A 213 -20.98 -6.77 -3.72
CA ALA A 213 -21.91 -6.46 -2.63
C ALA A 213 -23.18 -5.72 -3.10
N TYR A 214 -23.14 -5.09 -4.28
CA TYR A 214 -24.27 -4.36 -4.87
C TYR A 214 -25.15 -5.22 -5.78
N GLN A 215 -24.80 -6.50 -5.97
CA GLN A 215 -25.50 -7.40 -6.87
C GLN A 215 -26.60 -8.21 -6.18
N GLY A 216 -26.64 -8.24 -4.84
CA GLY A 216 -27.72 -8.85 -4.06
C GLY A 216 -27.60 -10.38 -3.88
N TYR A 217 -26.43 -10.96 -4.10
CA TYR A 217 -26.17 -12.40 -3.97
C TYR A 217 -25.23 -12.72 -2.80
N ASN A 218 -25.15 -14.02 -2.46
CA ASN A 218 -24.18 -14.49 -1.47
C ASN A 218 -22.78 -14.59 -2.09
N ASP A 219 -21.90 -13.67 -1.71
CA ASP A 219 -20.52 -13.62 -2.22
C ASP A 219 -19.54 -14.49 -1.43
N ARG A 220 -19.96 -15.07 -0.30
CA ARG A 220 -19.07 -15.84 0.57
C ARG A 220 -18.31 -16.96 -0.16
N PRO A 221 -18.96 -17.86 -0.94
CA PRO A 221 -18.25 -18.97 -1.55
C PRO A 221 -17.15 -18.52 -2.52
N ILE A 222 -17.42 -17.51 -3.35
CA ILE A 222 -16.44 -17.00 -4.31
C ILE A 222 -15.33 -16.18 -3.64
N ILE A 223 -15.64 -15.45 -2.56
CA ILE A 223 -14.62 -14.72 -1.78
C ILE A 223 -13.71 -15.71 -1.05
N GLU A 224 -14.24 -16.78 -0.45
CA GLU A 224 -13.44 -17.85 0.16
C GLU A 224 -12.51 -18.48 -0.89
N ARG A 225 -13.04 -18.79 -2.07
CA ARG A 225 -12.25 -19.35 -3.17
C ARG A 225 -11.18 -18.41 -3.69
N MET A 226 -11.48 -17.12 -3.82
CA MET A 226 -10.49 -16.09 -4.16
C MET A 226 -9.42 -15.97 -3.07
N ALA A 227 -9.81 -16.04 -1.79
CA ALA A 227 -8.89 -15.94 -0.66
C ALA A 227 -7.85 -17.06 -0.65
N GLU A 228 -8.18 -18.26 -1.13
CA GLU A 228 -7.25 -19.39 -1.27
C GLU A 228 -6.10 -19.15 -2.26
N LEU A 229 -6.25 -18.19 -3.19
CA LEU A 229 -5.16 -17.77 -4.08
C LEU A 229 -4.06 -17.02 -3.32
N TYR A 230 -4.37 -16.46 -2.16
CA TYR A 230 -3.43 -15.70 -1.37
C TYR A 230 -2.62 -16.62 -0.45
N ARG A 231 -1.31 -16.37 -0.42
CA ARG A 231 -0.39 -16.90 0.59
C ARG A 231 0.25 -15.73 1.31
N VAL A 232 0.36 -15.87 2.62
CA VAL A 232 1.21 -14.98 3.39
C VAL A 232 2.56 -15.67 3.53
N LYS A 233 3.61 -15.20 2.83
CA LYS A 233 4.97 -15.74 2.98
C LYS A 233 5.64 -15.22 4.23
N ASN A 234 5.03 -15.46 5.38
CA ASN A 234 5.65 -15.20 6.66
C ASN A 234 5.24 -16.26 7.67
N ASP A 235 5.98 -16.30 8.77
CA ASP A 235 5.71 -17.07 9.98
C ASP A 235 4.51 -16.53 10.78
N LEU A 236 3.75 -15.58 10.22
CA LEU A 236 2.57 -14.99 10.86
C LEU A 236 1.32 -15.85 10.67
N SER A 237 1.48 -17.17 10.50
CA SER A 237 0.41 -18.14 10.65
C SER A 237 -0.04 -18.16 12.12
N TRP A 238 -0.67 -17.08 12.55
CA TRP A 238 -1.38 -17.00 13.81
C TRP A 238 -2.75 -17.62 13.56
N ASN A 239 -2.85 -18.92 13.78
CA ASN A 239 -4.09 -19.51 14.19
C ASN A 239 -4.10 -19.39 15.72
N PRO A 240 -4.81 -18.42 16.31
CA PRO A 240 -5.03 -18.50 17.74
C PRO A 240 -5.73 -19.83 17.99
N GLU A 241 -5.15 -20.68 18.85
CA GLU A 241 -6.00 -21.61 19.58
C GLU A 241 -7.09 -20.77 20.25
N ALA A 242 -8.35 -21.26 20.22
CA ALA A 242 -9.45 -20.56 20.85
C ALA A 242 -9.00 -20.17 22.27
N PRO A 243 -8.91 -18.87 22.59
CA PRO A 243 -8.26 -18.44 23.80
C PRO A 243 -8.91 -19.12 25.01
N THR A 244 -8.18 -19.97 25.72
CA THR A 244 -8.54 -20.41 27.08
C THR A 244 -8.19 -19.29 28.05
N VAL A 245 -8.68 -18.07 27.79
CA VAL A 245 -8.40 -16.94 28.66
C VAL A 245 -9.48 -16.95 29.73
N GLU A 246 -9.14 -17.48 30.90
CA GLU A 246 -9.88 -17.17 32.13
C GLU A 246 -9.68 -15.69 32.43
N ARG A 247 -10.64 -14.85 32.04
CA ARG A 247 -10.57 -13.40 32.26
C ARG A 247 -11.16 -13.06 33.63
N ASN A 248 -10.30 -12.71 34.58
CA ASN A 248 -10.70 -11.94 35.76
C ASN A 248 -10.63 -10.44 35.41
N GLY A 249 -11.72 -9.88 34.86
CA GLY A 249 -11.78 -8.45 34.53
C GLY A 249 -12.65 -8.11 33.31
N LYS A 250 -12.49 -6.87 32.81
CA LYS A 250 -13.20 -6.37 31.62
C LYS A 250 -12.76 -7.10 30.36
N ILE A 251 -13.68 -7.34 29.43
CA ILE A 251 -13.39 -7.90 28.11
C ILE A 251 -12.64 -6.85 27.29
N ARG A 252 -11.43 -7.16 26.82
CA ARG A 252 -10.67 -6.31 25.91
C ARG A 252 -11.27 -6.42 24.50
N ILE A 253 -11.53 -5.29 23.85
CA ILE A 253 -12.07 -5.25 22.48
C ILE A 253 -11.24 -4.29 21.62
N GLY A 254 -10.75 -4.79 20.49
CA GLY A 254 -9.92 -4.04 19.55
C GLY A 254 -10.71 -3.60 18.31
N PHE A 255 -10.77 -2.30 18.06
CA PHE A 255 -11.25 -1.74 16.80
C PHE A 255 -10.05 -1.40 15.93
N ILE A 256 -9.90 -2.05 14.78
CA ILE A 256 -8.78 -1.81 13.85
C ILE A 256 -9.27 -1.15 12.57
N SER A 257 -8.68 0.00 12.20
CA SER A 257 -8.98 0.65 10.92
C SER A 257 -7.90 1.64 10.51
N SER A 258 -7.55 1.68 9.22
CA SER A 258 -6.78 2.77 8.62
C SER A 258 -7.61 4.04 8.38
N LEU A 259 -8.93 3.97 8.62
CA LEU A 259 -9.91 5.00 8.28
C LEU A 259 -10.47 5.74 9.50
N PHE A 260 -9.80 5.65 10.65
CA PHE A 260 -10.11 6.43 11.86
C PHE A 260 -9.59 7.86 11.80
N TYR A 261 -10.15 8.62 10.86
CA TYR A 261 -9.96 10.06 10.66
C TYR A 261 -11.25 10.62 10.04
N ASN A 262 -11.24 11.84 9.49
CA ASN A 262 -12.35 12.43 8.75
C ASN A 262 -12.69 11.63 7.48
N HIS A 263 -13.38 10.52 7.70
CA HIS A 263 -13.79 9.51 6.76
C HIS A 263 -15.08 8.87 7.27
N THR A 264 -15.89 8.28 6.39
CA THR A 264 -17.17 7.64 6.73
C THR A 264 -17.03 6.67 7.91
N ILE A 265 -16.01 5.80 7.88
CA ILE A 265 -15.74 4.84 8.97
C ILE A 265 -15.43 5.55 10.29
N GLY A 266 -14.53 6.54 10.32
CA GLY A 266 -14.25 7.30 11.54
C GLY A 266 -15.50 7.99 12.09
N SER A 267 -16.29 8.62 11.23
CA SER A 267 -17.54 9.31 11.60
C SER A 267 -18.60 8.36 12.18
N LEU A 268 -18.75 7.16 11.62
CA LEU A 268 -19.71 6.16 12.10
C LEU A 268 -19.23 5.47 13.39
N MET A 269 -17.93 5.19 13.49
CA MET A 269 -17.38 4.39 14.59
C MET A 269 -17.11 5.22 15.86
N LYS A 270 -16.79 6.51 15.76
CA LYS A 270 -16.44 7.34 16.93
C LYS A 270 -17.52 7.33 18.01
N GLY A 271 -18.79 7.38 17.62
CA GLY A 271 -19.92 7.33 18.55
C GLY A 271 -20.07 5.96 19.22
N ILE A 272 -19.81 4.88 18.48
CA ILE A 272 -19.82 3.51 19.03
C ILE A 272 -18.69 3.38 20.06
N ILE A 273 -17.47 3.74 19.69
CA ILE A 273 -16.28 3.66 20.54
C ILE A 273 -16.51 4.44 21.84
N ARG A 274 -16.98 5.69 21.77
CA ARG A 274 -17.28 6.52 22.95
C ARG A 274 -18.29 5.89 23.91
N ASN A 275 -19.33 5.27 23.39
CA ASN A 275 -20.47 4.80 24.19
C ASN A 275 -20.41 3.31 24.57
N PHE A 276 -19.33 2.60 24.25
CA PHE A 276 -19.14 1.22 24.72
C PHE A 276 -19.20 1.14 26.25
N ASP A 277 -19.86 0.10 26.79
CA ASP A 277 -20.02 -0.12 28.22
C ASP A 277 -18.66 -0.37 28.90
N ARG A 278 -18.07 0.68 29.46
CA ARG A 278 -16.74 0.63 30.08
C ARG A 278 -16.72 -0.16 31.38
N GLU A 279 -17.86 -0.54 31.97
CA GLU A 279 -17.87 -1.46 33.11
C GLU A 279 -17.57 -2.89 32.67
N LYS A 280 -17.94 -3.24 31.43
CA LYS A 280 -17.74 -4.59 30.86
C LYS A 280 -16.55 -4.68 29.94
N TYR A 281 -16.20 -3.60 29.24
CA TYR A 281 -15.22 -3.62 28.17
C TYR A 281 -14.06 -2.65 28.41
N HIS A 282 -12.87 -3.06 28.00
CA HIS A 282 -11.71 -2.20 27.82
C HIS A 282 -11.49 -2.00 26.32
N VAL A 283 -11.65 -0.77 25.84
CA VAL A 283 -11.74 -0.43 24.42
C VAL A 283 -10.40 0.06 23.88
N ILE A 284 -9.88 -0.68 22.91
CA ILE A 284 -8.59 -0.43 22.28
C ILE A 284 -8.86 0.00 20.83
N THR A 285 -8.32 1.14 20.41
CA THR A 285 -8.31 1.52 19.00
C THR A 285 -6.94 1.31 18.37
N ILE A 286 -6.92 0.65 17.23
CA ILE A 286 -5.72 0.20 16.55
C ILE A 286 -5.69 0.85 15.16
N SER A 287 -4.64 1.61 14.86
CA SER A 287 -4.50 2.28 13.57
C SER A 287 -3.15 1.96 12.92
N PRO A 288 -3.12 1.46 11.67
CA PRO A 288 -1.89 1.32 10.88
C PRO A 288 -1.20 2.65 10.55
N THR A 289 -1.92 3.77 10.65
CA THR A 289 -1.50 5.09 10.19
C THR A 289 -1.69 6.17 11.26
N LYS A 290 -0.76 7.14 11.34
CA LYS A 290 -0.87 8.29 12.25
C LYS A 290 -1.58 9.47 11.57
N TYR A 291 -2.89 9.37 11.39
CA TYR A 291 -3.68 10.54 11.04
C TYR A 291 -3.89 11.44 12.26
N MET A 292 -4.02 12.74 12.04
CA MET A 292 -4.22 13.70 13.11
C MET A 292 -5.16 14.81 12.64
N ASP A 293 -6.46 14.52 12.72
CA ASP A 293 -7.53 15.49 12.56
C ASP A 293 -8.49 15.43 13.76
N ALA A 294 -9.55 16.24 13.74
CA ALA A 294 -10.52 16.30 14.83
C ALA A 294 -11.17 14.93 15.13
N VAL A 295 -11.50 14.15 14.09
CA VAL A 295 -12.15 12.84 14.26
C VAL A 295 -11.17 11.82 14.82
N ALA A 296 -9.94 11.77 14.30
CA ALA A 296 -8.89 10.90 14.83
C ALA A 296 -8.57 11.24 16.30
N THR A 297 -8.61 12.53 16.66
CA THR A 297 -8.37 12.99 18.03
C THR A 297 -9.49 12.55 18.98
N GLU A 298 -10.75 12.71 18.57
CA GLU A 298 -11.93 12.26 19.33
C GLU A 298 -11.90 10.74 19.55
N ILE A 299 -11.65 9.95 18.49
CA ILE A 299 -11.55 8.49 18.61
C ILE A 299 -10.46 8.09 19.61
N ARG A 300 -9.30 8.76 19.56
CA ARG A 300 -8.19 8.49 20.49
C ARG A 300 -8.53 8.86 21.93
N SER A 301 -9.15 10.02 22.17
CA SER A 301 -9.53 10.45 23.52
C SER A 301 -10.61 9.58 24.13
N ASP A 302 -11.48 9.02 23.29
CA ASP A 302 -12.60 8.18 23.72
C ASP A 302 -12.21 6.71 23.85
N SER A 303 -10.96 6.34 23.57
CA SER A 303 -10.43 4.98 23.75
C SER A 303 -9.72 4.84 25.09
N ASP A 304 -9.77 3.65 25.70
CA ASP A 304 -8.98 3.38 26.90
C ASP A 304 -7.49 3.18 26.55
N GLU A 305 -7.23 2.66 25.35
CA GLU A 305 -5.89 2.46 24.79
C GLU A 305 -5.87 2.79 23.30
N TYR A 306 -4.82 3.46 22.82
CA TYR A 306 -4.58 3.70 21.39
C TYR A 306 -3.26 3.08 20.96
N VAL A 307 -3.33 2.27 19.90
CA VAL A 307 -2.21 1.50 19.38
C VAL A 307 -1.92 1.94 17.95
N PHE A 308 -0.70 2.44 17.74
CA PHE A 308 -0.18 2.62 16.39
C PHE A 308 0.49 1.32 15.93
N LEU A 309 -0.08 0.70 14.90
CA LEU A 309 0.34 -0.60 14.40
C LEU A 309 1.53 -0.51 13.44
N GLY A 310 1.60 0.58 12.66
CA GLY A 310 2.55 0.71 11.56
C GLY A 310 2.21 -0.19 10.36
N ILE A 311 3.08 -0.16 9.35
CA ILE A 311 2.89 -0.88 8.07
C ILE A 311 3.75 -2.15 7.95
N GLU A 312 4.69 -2.35 8.88
CA GLU A 312 5.57 -3.51 8.89
C GLU A 312 4.85 -4.72 9.50
N LEU A 313 4.48 -5.69 8.67
CA LEU A 313 3.60 -6.82 9.05
C LEU A 313 4.09 -7.60 10.28
N ARG A 314 5.40 -7.84 10.43
CA ARG A 314 5.94 -8.57 11.59
C ARG A 314 5.77 -7.77 12.89
N GLN A 315 6.11 -6.49 12.84
CA GLN A 315 5.94 -5.59 13.99
C GLN A 315 4.45 -5.47 14.33
N ALA A 316 3.60 -5.31 13.32
CA ALA A 316 2.16 -5.27 13.48
C ALA A 316 1.63 -6.54 14.18
N SER A 317 2.05 -7.73 13.73
CA SER A 317 1.65 -8.98 14.37
C SER A 317 2.12 -9.11 15.81
N GLN A 318 3.35 -8.70 16.13
CA GLN A 318 3.86 -8.71 17.50
C GLN A 318 3.07 -7.77 18.41
N VAL A 319 2.75 -6.57 17.91
CA VAL A 319 1.90 -5.61 18.63
C VAL A 319 0.53 -6.21 18.87
N LEU A 320 -0.15 -6.75 17.86
CA LEU A 320 -1.47 -7.38 18.04
C LEU A 320 -1.46 -8.53 19.04
N GLN A 321 -0.43 -9.37 19.03
CA GLN A 321 -0.27 -10.47 19.99
C GLN A 321 -0.13 -9.96 21.44
N SER A 322 0.49 -8.79 21.64
CA SER A 322 0.62 -8.19 22.98
C SER A 322 -0.67 -7.55 23.51
N LEU A 323 -1.70 -7.36 22.68
CA LEU A 323 -2.92 -6.66 23.09
C LEU A 323 -3.90 -7.51 23.90
N GLU A 324 -3.68 -8.83 23.98
CA GLU A 324 -4.52 -9.78 24.74
C GLU A 324 -6.02 -9.65 24.39
N LEU A 325 -6.33 -9.45 23.10
CA LEU A 325 -7.69 -9.24 22.58
C LEU A 325 -8.61 -10.43 22.80
#